data_AF-A0A2D7XDN8-F1
#
_entry.id   AF-A0A2D7XDN8-F1
#
_cell.length_a   1.000
_cell.length_b   1.000
_cell.length_c   1.000
_cell.angle_alpha   90.00
_cell.angle_beta   90.00
_cell.angle_gamma   90.00
#
_symmetry.space_group_name_H-M   'P 1'
#
loop_
_entity.id
_entity.type
_entity.pdbx_description
1 polymer ?
#
loop_
_entity_poly.entity_id
_entity_poly.type
_entity_poly.pdbx_seq_one_letter_code
_entity_poly.pdbx_strand_id
1 'polypeptide(L)'
;MSNHSAPEAAHSGSTARSALVVGALGVVYGDIGTSPLYTVRAAVSHFGTYGSQEVLGVLSLLFWLLMIVVSLKYVTLMLRADNKGEGGTLSLMELAGRGVSGRKRWVITVLGLIGACLFYGDSVITPAISVLSAVEGVSVVSHTFDDWVVPIAAGLIIALFLVQRHGTGAIGKFFGPIMLVWFTVIGVLGAWRIFQTPEILLALNPVWAFRLMHEAPFSTYLLLGAVVLALTGSETLYADMGHYGRSAIRRAWFGIVLPGLLLCYFGQGALLIADPSTLRNPFFLMAPSWGLIPLVILATMATVIASQAVISGAFSVTRQAVQLGFWPRMEILHTSAKEEGQIFLPRVNQALFIGVMILVLGFQSSANLASAYGFAVTATMLMTTLLAFVVLPRGSTGVRRAGWYVLLTTFLLIDILLFTSNTQKIADGG
;
A
#
# COMPACT_ATOMS: atom_id res chain seq x y z
N MET A 1 -62.81 -3.83 -5.93
CA MET A 1 -62.00 -4.52 -4.90
C MET A 1 -61.01 -5.42 -5.62
N SER A 2 -59.73 -5.05 -5.67
CA SER A 2 -58.60 -5.98 -5.82
C SER A 2 -57.30 -5.20 -5.62
N ASN A 3 -56.76 -5.31 -4.41
CA ASN A 3 -55.39 -4.93 -4.07
C ASN A 3 -54.41 -5.70 -4.95
N HIS A 4 -53.52 -5.00 -5.67
CA HIS A 4 -52.26 -5.59 -6.11
C HIS A 4 -51.10 -4.88 -5.41
N SER A 5 -50.56 -5.58 -4.43
CA SER A 5 -49.29 -5.34 -3.74
C SER A 5 -48.13 -5.36 -4.73
N ALA A 6 -47.31 -4.30 -4.70
CA ALA A 6 -46.00 -4.26 -5.35
C ALA A 6 -45.02 -5.26 -4.70
N PRO A 7 -44.18 -5.98 -5.47
CA PRO A 7 -43.10 -6.75 -4.88
C PRO A 7 -41.86 -5.88 -4.62
N GLU A 8 -41.30 -6.11 -3.44
CA GLU A 8 -40.08 -5.61 -2.80
C GLU A 8 -38.89 -5.24 -3.71
N ALA A 9 -38.49 -3.96 -3.65
CA ALA A 9 -37.22 -3.43 -4.15
C ALA A 9 -36.16 -3.25 -3.04
N ALA A 10 -36.08 -4.16 -2.07
CA ALA A 10 -35.18 -4.03 -0.91
C ALA A 10 -33.89 -4.89 -1.00
N HIS A 11 -33.87 -5.95 -1.81
CA HIS A 11 -32.74 -6.89 -1.86
C HIS A 11 -31.64 -6.57 -2.89
N SER A 12 -31.85 -5.66 -3.86
CA SER A 12 -30.84 -5.36 -4.90
C SER A 12 -29.72 -4.41 -4.45
N GLY A 13 -30.02 -3.50 -3.51
CA GLY A 13 -29.06 -2.48 -3.06
C GLY A 13 -27.97 -2.98 -2.11
N SER A 14 -28.24 -4.00 -1.31
CA SER A 14 -27.28 -4.59 -0.35
C SER A 14 -26.21 -5.42 -1.07
N THR A 15 -26.63 -6.30 -1.98
CA THR A 15 -25.75 -7.20 -2.74
C THR A 15 -24.78 -6.43 -3.63
N ALA A 16 -25.25 -5.37 -4.29
CA ALA A 16 -24.40 -4.47 -5.08
C ALA A 16 -23.36 -3.74 -4.21
N ARG A 17 -23.74 -3.32 -2.99
CA ARG A 17 -22.82 -2.67 -2.05
C ARG A 17 -21.75 -3.62 -1.52
N SER A 18 -22.09 -4.86 -1.22
CA SER A 18 -21.13 -5.88 -0.76
C SER A 18 -20.17 -6.28 -1.87
N ALA A 19 -20.65 -6.43 -3.11
CA ALA A 19 -19.80 -6.70 -4.27
C ALA A 19 -18.75 -5.59 -4.50
N LEU A 20 -19.11 -4.33 -4.31
CA LEU A 20 -18.15 -3.21 -4.42
C LEU A 20 -17.10 -3.22 -3.30
N VAL A 21 -17.48 -3.62 -2.08
CA VAL A 21 -16.51 -3.76 -0.97
C VAL A 21 -15.53 -4.89 -1.27
N VAL A 22 -16.02 -6.03 -1.74
CA VAL A 22 -15.16 -7.17 -2.13
C VAL A 22 -14.28 -6.81 -3.34
N GLY A 23 -14.80 -6.10 -4.33
CA GLY A 23 -14.02 -5.59 -5.46
C GLY A 23 -12.89 -4.66 -5.01
N ALA A 24 -13.18 -3.75 -4.08
CA ALA A 24 -12.17 -2.85 -3.51
C ALA A 24 -11.06 -3.62 -2.77
N LEU A 25 -11.35 -4.75 -2.11
CA LEU A 25 -10.28 -5.58 -1.51
C LEU A 25 -9.28 -6.07 -2.55
N GLY A 26 -9.78 -6.48 -3.72
CA GLY A 26 -8.96 -7.01 -4.80
C GLY A 26 -8.03 -5.97 -5.41
N VAL A 27 -8.57 -4.82 -5.77
CA VAL A 27 -7.81 -3.84 -6.58
C VAL A 27 -7.19 -2.74 -5.73
N VAL A 28 -7.83 -2.29 -4.64
CA VAL A 28 -7.36 -1.12 -3.88
C VAL A 28 -6.37 -1.52 -2.78
N TYR A 29 -6.55 -2.71 -2.19
CA TYR A 29 -5.83 -3.12 -0.99
C TYR A 29 -4.79 -4.22 -1.21
N GLY A 30 -4.52 -4.62 -2.45
CA GLY A 30 -3.47 -5.59 -2.77
C GLY A 30 -2.09 -5.13 -2.28
N ASP A 31 -1.70 -3.91 -2.63
CA ASP A 31 -0.40 -3.32 -2.32
C ASP A 31 -0.12 -3.30 -0.81
N ILE A 32 -0.86 -2.48 -0.05
CA ILE A 32 -0.74 -2.42 1.40
C ILE A 32 -1.01 -3.77 2.09
N GLY A 33 -1.87 -4.60 1.50
CA GLY A 33 -2.25 -5.92 2.02
C GLY A 33 -1.11 -6.93 2.02
N THR A 34 -0.10 -6.75 1.16
CA THR A 34 1.04 -7.66 1.02
C THR A 34 2.29 -7.20 1.77
N SER A 35 2.29 -5.96 2.27
CA SER A 35 3.38 -5.41 3.08
C SER A 35 3.77 -6.18 4.35
N PRO A 36 2.90 -7.02 4.99
CA PRO A 36 3.35 -7.88 6.08
C PRO A 36 4.40 -8.91 5.69
N LEU A 37 4.58 -9.22 4.41
CA LEU A 37 5.61 -10.15 3.92
C LEU A 37 7.03 -9.68 4.22
N TYR A 38 7.25 -8.36 4.28
CA TYR A 38 8.59 -7.78 4.38
C TYR A 38 8.75 -6.77 5.54
N THR A 39 7.68 -6.11 5.99
CA THR A 39 7.83 -4.94 6.88
C THR A 39 8.42 -5.27 8.25
N VAL A 40 7.90 -6.27 8.96
CA VAL A 40 8.36 -6.59 10.33
C VAL A 40 9.81 -7.08 10.30
N ARG A 41 10.14 -7.94 9.33
CA ARG A 41 11.51 -8.40 9.11
C ARG A 41 12.44 -7.22 8.87
N ALA A 42 12.10 -6.33 7.95
CA ALA A 42 12.93 -5.16 7.64
C ALA A 42 13.09 -4.23 8.84
N ALA A 43 12.02 -4.04 9.62
CA ALA A 43 12.01 -3.15 10.78
C ALA A 43 12.85 -3.72 11.95
N VAL A 44 12.61 -4.97 12.33
CA VAL A 44 13.30 -5.58 13.48
C VAL A 44 14.76 -5.92 13.15
N SER A 45 15.09 -6.25 11.90
CA SER A 45 16.48 -6.49 11.47
C SER A 45 17.38 -5.26 11.59
N HIS A 46 16.82 -4.07 11.80
CA HIS A 46 17.61 -2.87 12.07
C HIS A 46 18.35 -2.94 13.42
N PHE A 47 17.84 -3.76 14.34
CA PHE A 47 18.49 -4.02 15.63
C PHE A 47 19.42 -5.22 15.47
N GLY A 48 20.72 -5.05 15.75
CA GLY A 48 21.67 -6.17 15.74
C GLY A 48 21.35 -7.23 16.80
N THR A 49 20.83 -6.78 17.94
CA THR A 49 20.24 -7.61 19.01
C THR A 49 18.97 -6.93 19.47
N TYR A 50 17.88 -7.69 19.62
CA TYR A 50 16.60 -7.15 20.05
C TYR A 50 15.98 -8.05 21.12
N GLY A 51 15.19 -7.45 22.01
CA GLY A 51 14.34 -8.14 22.97
C GLY A 51 12.87 -7.76 22.78
N SER A 52 12.05 -8.16 23.75
CA SER A 52 10.61 -7.93 23.71
C SER A 52 10.24 -6.44 23.71
N GLN A 53 11.05 -5.59 24.34
CA GLN A 53 10.77 -4.16 24.42
C GLN A 53 10.95 -3.48 23.07
N GLU A 54 11.99 -3.83 22.31
CA GLU A 54 12.21 -3.33 20.96
C GLU A 54 11.09 -3.76 20.02
N VAL A 55 10.66 -5.03 20.09
CA VAL A 55 9.53 -5.54 19.28
C VAL A 55 8.24 -4.76 19.59
N LEU A 56 7.93 -4.54 20.87
CA LEU A 56 6.77 -3.76 21.30
C LEU A 56 6.87 -2.30 20.82
N GLY A 57 8.05 -1.67 20.89
CA GLY A 57 8.27 -0.32 20.41
C GLY A 57 8.08 -0.18 18.91
N VAL A 58 8.67 -1.09 18.12
CA VAL A 58 8.56 -1.15 16.66
C VAL A 58 7.09 -1.30 16.25
N LEU A 59 6.38 -2.26 16.85
CA LEU A 59 4.97 -2.49 16.51
C LEU A 59 4.04 -1.38 16.99
N SER A 60 4.39 -0.70 18.09
CA SER A 60 3.67 0.50 18.52
C SER A 60 3.81 1.64 17.52
N LEU A 61 5.02 1.89 17.02
CA LEU A 61 5.26 2.87 15.95
C LEU A 61 4.48 2.50 14.68
N LEU A 62 4.55 1.24 14.26
CA LEU A 62 3.84 0.72 13.10
C LEU A 62 2.33 0.90 13.24
N PHE A 63 1.76 0.52 14.38
CA PHE A 63 0.34 0.68 14.68
C PHE A 63 -0.09 2.15 14.57
N TRP A 64 0.59 3.05 15.26
CA TRP A 64 0.21 4.46 15.28
C TRP A 64 0.42 5.14 13.92
N LEU A 65 1.43 4.75 13.14
CA LEU A 65 1.59 5.22 11.76
C LEU A 65 0.47 4.70 10.84
N LEU A 66 0.04 3.43 10.95
CA LEU A 66 -1.13 2.93 10.23
C LEU A 66 -2.42 3.69 10.59
N MET A 67 -2.59 4.04 11.87
CA MET A 67 -3.76 4.79 12.33
C MET A 67 -3.72 6.24 11.86
N ILE A 68 -2.59 6.93 11.98
CA ILE A 68 -2.48 8.36 11.66
C ILE A 68 -2.36 8.58 10.15
N VAL A 69 -1.47 7.85 9.49
CA VAL A 69 -1.18 8.06 8.07
C VAL A 69 -2.25 7.37 7.23
N VAL A 70 -2.40 6.05 7.31
CA VAL A 70 -3.34 5.36 6.40
C VAL A 70 -4.79 5.65 6.78
N SER A 71 -5.17 5.43 8.04
CA SER A 71 -6.59 5.49 8.44
C SER A 71 -7.12 6.92 8.51
N LEU A 72 -6.38 7.83 9.17
CA LEU A 72 -6.82 9.21 9.35
C LEU A 72 -6.49 10.08 8.13
N LYS A 73 -5.21 10.20 7.73
CA LYS A 73 -4.83 11.04 6.59
C LYS A 73 -5.45 10.54 5.28
N TYR A 74 -5.19 9.30 4.87
CA TYR A 74 -5.65 8.85 3.54
C TYR A 74 -7.13 8.48 3.51
N VAL A 75 -7.53 7.45 4.27
CA VAL A 75 -8.87 6.85 4.17
C VAL A 75 -9.96 7.80 4.66
N THR A 76 -9.69 8.63 5.67
CA THR A 76 -10.73 9.52 6.23
C THR A 76 -10.75 10.90 5.58
N LEU A 77 -9.59 11.47 5.25
CA LEU A 77 -9.46 12.86 4.80
C LEU A 77 -9.14 12.98 3.30
N MET A 78 -8.12 12.30 2.78
CA MET A 78 -7.74 12.41 1.35
C MET A 78 -8.83 11.89 0.41
N LEU A 79 -9.54 10.82 0.76
CA LEU A 79 -10.69 10.35 -0.03
C LEU A 79 -11.86 11.35 -0.12
N ARG A 80 -11.79 12.50 0.56
CA ARG A 80 -12.75 13.61 0.40
C ARG A 80 -12.31 14.63 -0.67
N ALA A 81 -11.04 14.63 -1.04
CA ALA A 81 -10.45 15.54 -1.99
C ALA A 81 -10.49 14.94 -3.41
N ASP A 82 -11.68 14.62 -3.91
CA ASP A 82 -11.85 14.05 -5.24
C ASP A 82 -12.03 15.12 -6.32
N ASN A 83 -11.61 14.79 -7.54
CA ASN A 83 -11.85 15.58 -8.73
C ASN A 83 -12.77 14.82 -9.69
N LYS A 84 -14.08 15.10 -9.63
CA LYS A 84 -15.10 14.36 -10.41
C LYS A 84 -15.05 12.85 -10.13
N GLY A 85 -14.79 12.46 -8.88
CA GLY A 85 -14.65 11.07 -8.47
C GLY A 85 -13.22 10.50 -8.58
N GLU A 86 -12.31 11.13 -9.32
CA GLU A 86 -10.91 10.71 -9.43
C GLU A 86 -10.08 11.20 -8.24
N GLY A 87 -9.14 10.37 -7.78
CA GLY A 87 -8.19 10.71 -6.72
C GLY A 87 -6.74 10.68 -7.20
N GLY A 88 -5.81 10.67 -6.25
CA GLY A 88 -4.38 10.67 -6.51
C GLY A 88 -3.77 12.07 -6.66
N THR A 89 -2.44 12.10 -6.79
CA THR A 89 -1.64 13.34 -6.79
C THR A 89 -1.98 14.27 -7.93
N LEU A 90 -2.19 13.76 -9.15
CA LEU A 90 -2.53 14.59 -10.31
C LEU A 90 -3.95 15.19 -10.21
N SER A 91 -4.92 14.43 -9.69
CA SER A 91 -6.25 14.95 -9.37
C SER A 91 -6.17 16.06 -8.32
N LEU A 92 -5.37 15.86 -7.28
CA LEU A 92 -5.16 16.85 -6.23
C LEU A 92 -4.44 18.11 -6.76
N MET A 93 -3.49 17.96 -7.67
CA MET A 93 -2.82 19.05 -8.38
C MET A 93 -3.81 19.86 -9.23
N GLU A 94 -4.69 19.21 -9.98
CA GLU A 94 -5.71 19.91 -10.78
C GLU A 94 -6.63 20.72 -9.87
N LEU A 95 -7.16 20.10 -8.81
CA LEU A 95 -7.95 20.78 -7.79
C LEU A 95 -7.19 21.95 -7.21
N ALA A 96 -5.95 21.74 -6.75
CA ALA A 96 -5.09 22.72 -6.11
C ALA A 96 -4.85 23.95 -6.99
N GLY A 97 -4.82 23.84 -8.31
CA GLY A 97 -4.63 25.04 -9.15
C GLY A 97 -5.90 25.71 -9.68
N ARG A 98 -7.11 25.23 -9.34
CA ARG A 98 -8.36 25.95 -9.68
C ARG A 98 -8.38 27.34 -9.04
N GLY A 99 -8.59 28.36 -9.86
CA GLY A 99 -8.63 29.77 -9.42
C GLY A 99 -7.27 30.33 -8.97
N VAL A 100 -6.16 29.63 -9.28
CA VAL A 100 -4.80 30.08 -8.96
C VAL A 100 -4.07 30.39 -10.26
N SER A 101 -3.38 31.54 -10.32
CA SER A 101 -2.60 31.98 -11.48
C SER A 101 -1.14 32.31 -11.12
N GLY A 102 -0.31 32.51 -12.14
CA GLY A 102 1.08 32.93 -12.00
C GLY A 102 1.98 31.90 -11.29
N ARG A 103 2.93 32.38 -10.49
CA ARG A 103 3.95 31.56 -9.80
C ARG A 103 3.35 30.44 -8.93
N LYS A 104 2.22 30.70 -8.27
CA LYS A 104 1.57 29.70 -7.40
C LYS A 104 1.04 28.50 -8.20
N ARG A 105 0.45 28.74 -9.37
CA ARG A 105 -0.02 27.66 -10.27
C ARG A 105 1.16 26.84 -10.77
N TRP A 106 2.27 27.49 -11.13
CA TRP A 106 3.49 26.80 -11.55
C TRP A 106 4.04 25.89 -10.44
N VAL A 107 4.15 26.38 -9.19
CA VAL A 107 4.62 25.56 -8.06
C VAL A 107 3.71 24.35 -7.84
N ILE A 108 2.38 24.54 -7.84
CA ILE A 108 1.42 23.45 -7.68
C ILE A 108 1.59 22.40 -8.78
N THR A 109 1.72 22.83 -10.03
CA THR A 109 1.94 21.93 -11.17
C THR A 109 3.23 21.14 -11.00
N VAL A 110 4.33 21.80 -10.63
CA VAL A 110 5.63 21.13 -10.42
C VAL A 110 5.53 20.09 -9.30
N LEU A 111 4.91 20.42 -8.17
CA LEU A 111 4.70 19.47 -7.06
C LEU A 111 3.88 18.25 -7.50
N GLY A 112 2.81 18.46 -8.27
CA GLY A 112 1.99 17.37 -8.79
C GLY A 112 2.73 16.48 -9.79
N LEU A 113 3.55 17.07 -10.66
CA LEU A 113 4.38 16.31 -11.60
C LEU A 113 5.47 15.51 -10.88
N ILE A 114 6.12 16.10 -9.87
CA ILE A 114 7.10 15.39 -9.04
C ILE A 114 6.43 14.17 -8.37
N GLY A 115 5.26 14.36 -7.74
CA GLY A 115 4.56 13.25 -7.10
C GLY A 115 4.07 12.20 -8.11
N ALA A 116 3.69 12.57 -9.33
CA ALA A 116 3.37 11.61 -10.39
C ALA A 116 4.60 10.79 -10.80
N CYS A 117 5.77 11.42 -10.97
CA CYS A 117 7.03 10.71 -11.26
C CYS A 117 7.41 9.72 -10.15
N LEU A 118 7.27 10.14 -8.89
CA LEU A 118 7.57 9.29 -7.73
C LEU A 118 6.60 8.11 -7.61
N PHE A 119 5.32 8.30 -7.98
CA PHE A 119 4.34 7.22 -8.09
C PHE A 119 4.71 6.17 -9.16
N TYR A 120 5.32 6.58 -10.28
CA TYR A 120 5.88 5.60 -11.23
C TYR A 120 7.03 4.80 -10.61
N GLY A 121 7.84 5.42 -9.76
CA GLY A 121 8.87 4.71 -8.98
C GLY A 121 8.25 3.59 -8.14
N ASP A 122 7.20 3.91 -7.39
CA ASP A 122 6.41 2.92 -6.63
C ASP A 122 5.84 1.81 -7.52
N SER A 123 5.34 2.18 -8.71
CA SER A 123 4.81 1.24 -9.72
C SER A 123 5.83 0.25 -10.28
N VAL A 124 7.12 0.58 -10.20
CA VAL A 124 8.21 -0.31 -10.60
C VAL A 124 8.71 -1.14 -9.42
N ILE A 125 8.75 -0.57 -8.21
CA ILE A 125 9.32 -1.23 -7.03
C ILE A 125 8.33 -2.24 -6.43
N THR A 126 7.05 -1.90 -6.32
CA THR A 126 6.05 -2.77 -5.65
C THR A 126 5.95 -4.17 -6.26
N PRO A 127 5.89 -4.35 -7.59
CA PRO A 127 5.88 -5.70 -8.17
C PRO A 127 7.16 -6.49 -7.88
N ALA A 128 8.31 -5.82 -7.88
CA ALA A 128 9.60 -6.46 -7.61
C ALA A 128 9.68 -6.94 -6.15
N ILE A 129 9.43 -6.06 -5.17
CA ILE A 129 9.57 -6.41 -3.75
C ILE A 129 8.50 -7.40 -3.31
N SER A 130 7.26 -7.23 -3.76
CA SER A 130 6.15 -8.09 -3.34
C SER A 130 6.32 -9.50 -3.88
N VAL A 131 6.59 -9.66 -5.19
CA VAL A 131 6.75 -10.99 -5.79
C VAL A 131 7.97 -11.71 -5.24
N LEU A 132 9.12 -11.03 -5.08
CA LEU A 132 10.29 -11.62 -4.43
C LEU A 132 9.96 -12.09 -3.01
N SER A 133 9.31 -11.24 -2.20
CA SER A 133 8.97 -11.58 -0.82
C SER A 133 8.02 -12.79 -0.71
N ALA A 134 7.06 -12.93 -1.64
CA ALA A 134 6.19 -14.11 -1.67
C ALA A 134 6.94 -15.39 -2.04
N VAL A 135 7.83 -15.32 -3.03
CA VAL A 135 8.58 -16.49 -3.52
C VAL A 135 9.67 -16.92 -2.53
N GLU A 136 10.26 -15.99 -1.77
CA GLU A 136 11.18 -16.30 -0.66
C GLU A 136 10.55 -17.22 0.41
N GLY A 137 9.21 -17.34 0.46
CA GLY A 137 8.55 -18.32 1.30
C GLY A 137 8.88 -19.77 0.96
N VAL A 138 9.26 -20.07 -0.29
CA VAL A 138 9.69 -21.42 -0.71
C VAL A 138 11.00 -21.81 -0.01
N SER A 139 11.91 -20.87 0.20
CA SER A 139 13.16 -21.08 0.95
C SER A 139 12.94 -21.48 2.41
N VAL A 140 11.78 -21.15 2.99
CA VAL A 140 11.41 -21.58 4.34
C VAL A 140 11.02 -23.07 4.37
N VAL A 141 10.54 -23.62 3.24
CA VAL A 141 10.24 -25.07 3.10
C VAL A 141 11.53 -25.87 2.92
N SER A 142 12.41 -25.40 2.03
CA SER A 142 13.70 -26.04 1.77
C SER A 142 14.69 -25.05 1.16
N HIS A 143 15.90 -25.02 1.72
CA HIS A 143 17.03 -24.24 1.22
C HIS A 143 17.51 -24.67 -0.19
N THR A 144 17.07 -25.83 -0.70
CA THR A 144 17.38 -26.27 -2.07
C THR A 144 16.80 -25.31 -3.14
N PHE A 145 15.79 -24.52 -2.79
CA PHE A 145 15.13 -23.62 -3.72
C PHE A 145 15.63 -22.17 -3.66
N ASP A 146 16.66 -21.87 -2.86
CA ASP A 146 17.20 -20.51 -2.70
C ASP A 146 17.66 -19.92 -4.04
N ASP A 147 18.36 -20.71 -4.86
CA ASP A 147 18.80 -20.31 -6.21
C ASP A 147 17.65 -20.16 -7.22
N TRP A 148 16.46 -20.71 -6.90
CA TRP A 148 15.28 -20.65 -7.75
C TRP A 148 14.36 -19.45 -7.45
N VAL A 149 14.59 -18.71 -6.37
CA VAL A 149 13.76 -17.56 -5.99
C VAL A 149 13.69 -16.51 -7.11
N VAL A 150 14.85 -16.06 -7.62
CA VAL A 150 14.92 -15.04 -8.67
C VAL A 150 14.33 -15.55 -10.00
N PRO A 151 14.67 -16.75 -10.51
CA PRO A 151 14.03 -17.31 -11.71
C PRO A 151 12.50 -17.44 -11.60
N ILE A 152 11.98 -17.90 -10.46
CA ILE A 152 10.53 -18.03 -10.25
C ILE A 152 9.87 -16.65 -10.23
N ALA A 153 10.43 -15.69 -9.49
CA ALA A 153 9.91 -14.33 -9.43
C ALA A 153 9.89 -13.66 -10.83
N ALA A 154 10.97 -13.80 -11.59
CA ALA A 154 11.06 -13.32 -12.97
C ALA A 154 9.99 -13.97 -13.87
N GLY A 155 9.80 -15.29 -13.77
CA GLY A 155 8.76 -16.01 -14.51
C GLY A 155 7.35 -15.51 -14.18
N LEU A 156 7.06 -15.27 -12.90
CA LEU A 156 5.77 -14.71 -12.44
C LEU A 156 5.54 -13.30 -12.98
N ILE A 157 6.57 -12.44 -12.96
CA ILE A 157 6.49 -11.07 -13.49
C ILE A 157 6.31 -11.08 -15.02
N ILE A 158 7.02 -11.94 -15.74
CA ILE A 158 6.82 -12.10 -17.19
C ILE A 158 5.37 -12.50 -17.48
N ALA A 159 4.86 -13.53 -16.79
CA ALA A 159 3.48 -13.98 -16.94
C ALA A 159 2.49 -12.86 -16.63
N LEU A 160 2.73 -12.11 -15.55
CA LEU A 160 1.92 -10.96 -15.16
C LEU A 160 1.83 -9.92 -16.28
N PHE A 161 2.98 -9.47 -16.79
CA PHE A 161 3.04 -8.41 -17.80
C PHE A 161 2.49 -8.85 -19.18
N LEU A 162 2.56 -10.14 -19.51
CA LEU A 162 1.96 -10.71 -20.73
C LEU A 162 0.43 -10.74 -20.70
N VAL A 163 -0.15 -10.91 -19.50
CA VAL A 163 -1.61 -10.98 -19.31
C VAL A 163 -2.27 -9.60 -19.34
N GLN A 164 -1.52 -8.50 -19.11
CA GLN A 164 -2.07 -7.13 -19.00
C GLN A 164 -2.98 -6.71 -20.16
N ARG A 165 -2.62 -7.10 -21.40
CA ARG A 165 -3.39 -6.76 -22.62
C ARG A 165 -4.80 -7.35 -22.65
N HIS A 166 -5.06 -8.44 -21.93
CA HIS A 166 -6.37 -9.09 -21.88
C HIS A 166 -7.32 -8.40 -20.90
N GLY A 167 -6.85 -7.37 -20.19
CA GLY A 167 -7.64 -6.61 -19.24
C GLY A 167 -7.91 -7.33 -17.94
N THR A 168 -8.27 -6.55 -16.91
CA THR A 168 -8.68 -7.05 -15.61
C THR A 168 -10.16 -7.49 -15.59
N GLY A 169 -10.91 -7.34 -16.68
CA GLY A 169 -12.37 -7.56 -16.69
C GLY A 169 -12.84 -8.97 -16.30
N ALA A 170 -12.19 -10.02 -16.81
CA ALA A 170 -12.56 -11.40 -16.48
C ALA A 170 -11.85 -11.92 -15.20
N ILE A 171 -10.58 -11.56 -15.03
CA ILE A 171 -9.72 -12.05 -13.94
C ILE A 171 -9.98 -11.27 -12.63
N GLY A 172 -10.29 -9.97 -12.74
CA GLY A 172 -10.54 -9.07 -11.61
C GLY A 172 -11.72 -9.47 -10.72
N LYS A 173 -12.66 -10.26 -11.26
CA LYS A 173 -13.75 -10.87 -10.47
C LYS A 173 -13.25 -11.80 -9.37
N PHE A 174 -12.08 -12.42 -9.58
CA PHE A 174 -11.45 -13.31 -8.60
C PHE A 174 -10.54 -12.57 -7.61
N PHE A 175 -10.08 -11.35 -7.93
CA PHE A 175 -9.16 -10.61 -7.07
C PHE A 175 -9.77 -10.32 -5.70
N GLY A 176 -11.02 -9.86 -5.66
CA GLY A 176 -11.73 -9.58 -4.42
C GLY A 176 -11.85 -10.80 -3.50
N PRO A 177 -12.40 -11.94 -3.98
CA PRO A 177 -12.45 -13.18 -3.21
C PRO A 177 -11.09 -13.68 -2.73
N ILE A 178 -10.05 -13.65 -3.58
CA ILE A 178 -8.70 -14.08 -3.20
C ILE A 178 -8.16 -13.19 -2.07
N MET A 179 -8.30 -11.86 -2.19
CA MET A 179 -7.86 -10.93 -1.16
C MET A 179 -8.66 -11.06 0.14
N LEU A 180 -9.95 -11.39 0.07
CA LEU A 180 -10.74 -11.70 1.26
C LEU A 180 -10.19 -12.93 1.99
N VAL A 181 -9.86 -14.00 1.24
CA VAL A 181 -9.23 -15.20 1.80
C VAL A 181 -7.86 -14.84 2.39
N TRP A 182 -7.04 -14.06 1.69
CA TRP A 182 -5.76 -13.55 2.18
C TRP A 182 -5.88 -12.83 3.52
N PHE A 183 -6.72 -11.80 3.62
CA PHE A 183 -6.90 -11.04 4.87
C PHE A 183 -7.44 -11.90 6.01
N THR A 184 -8.32 -12.86 5.69
CA THR A 184 -8.85 -13.81 6.67
C THR A 184 -7.76 -14.73 7.19
N VAL A 185 -6.95 -15.32 6.30
CA VAL A 185 -5.87 -16.24 6.67
C VAL A 185 -4.81 -15.54 7.52
N ILE A 186 -4.32 -14.37 7.09
CA ILE A 186 -3.31 -13.65 7.87
C ILE A 186 -3.88 -13.16 9.21
N GLY A 187 -5.17 -12.79 9.25
CA GLY A 187 -5.84 -12.39 10.48
C GLY A 187 -5.99 -13.54 11.47
N VAL A 188 -6.36 -14.74 10.99
CA VAL A 188 -6.47 -15.95 11.82
C VAL A 188 -5.10 -16.40 12.34
N LEU A 189 -4.08 -16.46 11.48
CA LEU A 189 -2.70 -16.79 11.90
C LEU A 189 -2.18 -15.78 12.91
N GLY A 190 -2.44 -14.49 12.67
CA GLY A 190 -2.06 -13.42 13.58
C GLY A 190 -2.73 -13.54 14.95
N ALA A 191 -4.05 -13.71 14.97
CA ALA A 191 -4.83 -13.92 16.19
C ALA A 191 -4.37 -15.16 16.97
N TRP A 192 -4.03 -16.25 16.27
CA TRP A 192 -3.51 -17.47 16.90
C TRP A 192 -2.17 -17.23 17.62
N ARG A 193 -1.25 -16.48 17.01
CA ARG A 193 0.03 -16.11 17.65
C ARG A 193 -0.15 -15.12 18.80
N ILE A 194 -1.05 -14.15 18.67
CA ILE A 194 -1.40 -13.22 19.76
C ILE A 194 -1.96 -13.99 20.96
N PHE A 195 -2.79 -15.01 20.74
CA PHE A 195 -3.32 -15.83 21.82
C PHE A 195 -2.22 -16.58 22.60
N GLN A 196 -1.13 -16.98 21.92
CA GLN A 196 0.03 -17.62 22.54
C GLN A 196 0.89 -16.63 23.34
N THR A 197 1.03 -15.40 22.85
CA THR A 197 1.81 -14.34 23.50
C THR A 197 0.99 -13.05 23.64
N PRO A 198 0.02 -12.98 24.58
CA PRO A 198 -0.90 -11.84 24.70
C PRO A 198 -0.21 -10.51 25.05
N GLU A 199 0.99 -10.58 25.62
CA GLU A 199 1.82 -9.41 25.96
C GLU A 199 2.05 -8.48 24.75
N ILE A 200 1.98 -8.99 23.52
CA ILE A 200 2.14 -8.16 22.32
C ILE A 200 1.09 -7.05 22.19
N LEU A 201 -0.09 -7.22 22.80
CA LEU A 201 -1.15 -6.22 22.79
C LEU A 201 -0.74 -4.94 23.53
N LEU A 202 0.30 -4.99 24.38
CA LEU A 202 0.88 -3.81 24.99
C LEU A 202 1.38 -2.79 23.94
N ALA A 203 1.76 -3.24 22.74
CA ALA A 203 2.20 -2.36 21.64
C ALA A 203 1.12 -1.36 21.19
N LEU A 204 -0.17 -1.59 21.48
CA LEU A 204 -1.23 -0.60 21.22
C LEU A 204 -1.00 0.70 22.01
N ASN A 205 -0.35 0.62 23.17
CA ASN A 205 -0.04 1.79 23.97
C ASN A 205 1.13 2.57 23.35
N PRO A 206 0.94 3.85 22.97
CA PRO A 206 1.99 4.67 22.34
C PRO A 206 3.22 4.89 23.24
N VAL A 207 3.12 4.62 24.54
CA VAL A 207 4.26 4.67 25.47
C VAL A 207 5.42 3.79 24.99
N TRP A 208 5.15 2.66 24.34
CA TRP A 208 6.22 1.80 23.80
C TRP A 208 6.96 2.46 22.63
N ALA A 209 6.24 3.11 21.72
CA ALA A 209 6.84 3.92 20.67
C ALA A 209 7.67 5.07 21.26
N PHE A 210 7.14 5.79 22.24
CA PHE A 210 7.86 6.89 22.90
C PHE A 210 9.08 6.43 23.68
N ARG A 211 9.00 5.28 24.35
CA ARG A 211 10.14 4.66 25.04
C ARG A 211 11.26 4.35 24.04
N LEU A 212 10.93 3.69 22.92
CA LEU A 212 11.91 3.37 21.88
C LEU A 212 12.57 4.64 21.31
N MET A 213 11.77 5.68 21.03
CA MET A 213 12.27 6.98 20.57
C MET A 213 13.18 7.66 21.59
N HIS A 214 12.94 7.47 22.89
CA HIS A 214 13.73 8.10 23.95
C HIS A 214 15.03 7.32 24.23
N GLU A 215 14.97 6.00 24.26
CA GLU A 215 16.10 5.11 24.58
C GLU A 215 17.07 4.99 23.40
N ALA A 216 16.55 4.96 22.17
CA ALA A 216 17.35 4.80 20.95
C ALA A 216 16.88 5.76 19.83
N PRO A 217 17.05 7.09 19.99
CA PRO A 217 16.49 8.08 19.06
C PRO A 217 17.02 7.95 17.64
N PHE A 218 18.33 7.72 17.48
CA PHE A 218 18.94 7.58 16.15
C PHE A 218 18.52 6.26 15.47
N SER A 219 18.60 5.13 16.18
CA SER A 219 18.14 3.84 15.65
C SER A 219 16.64 3.86 15.32
N THR A 220 15.82 4.52 16.15
CA THR A 220 14.40 4.72 15.87
C THR A 220 14.19 5.59 14.64
N TYR A 221 14.99 6.64 14.47
CA TYR A 221 14.94 7.48 13.28
C TYR A 221 15.23 6.67 12.00
N LEU A 222 16.26 5.84 11.96
CA LEU A 222 16.54 4.98 10.79
C LEU A 222 15.46 3.89 10.60
N LEU A 223 14.95 3.32 11.69
CA LEU A 223 13.88 2.32 11.69
C LEU A 223 12.61 2.82 10.98
N LEU A 224 12.28 4.11 11.07
CA LEU A 224 11.14 4.69 10.36
C LEU A 224 11.19 4.43 8.85
N GLY A 225 12.40 4.36 8.28
CA GLY A 225 12.59 4.00 6.88
C GLY A 225 12.24 2.56 6.55
N ALA A 226 12.18 1.66 7.52
CA ALA A 226 11.66 0.30 7.35
C ALA A 226 10.17 0.21 7.71
N VAL A 227 9.71 0.94 8.74
CA VAL A 227 8.29 0.95 9.13
C VAL A 227 7.41 1.57 8.06
N VAL A 228 7.94 2.49 7.24
CA VAL A 228 7.18 3.08 6.11
C VAL A 228 6.68 2.04 5.11
N LEU A 229 7.32 0.87 5.06
CA LEU A 229 6.92 -0.26 4.23
C LEU A 229 5.50 -0.76 4.55
N ALA A 230 4.98 -0.55 5.77
CA ALA A 230 3.59 -0.84 6.11
C ALA A 230 2.59 0.18 5.55
N LEU A 231 3.06 1.35 5.10
CA LEU A 231 2.23 2.46 4.64
C LEU A 231 2.14 2.50 3.11
N THR A 232 2.90 1.65 2.43
CA THR A 232 2.95 1.54 0.97
C THR A 232 1.58 1.11 0.45
N GLY A 233 1.16 1.67 -0.68
CA GLY A 233 -0.22 1.52 -1.18
C GLY A 233 -1.23 2.56 -0.66
N SER A 234 -0.83 3.46 0.25
CA SER A 234 -1.69 4.60 0.64
C SER A 234 -1.95 5.59 -0.51
N GLU A 235 -1.00 5.73 -1.43
CA GLU A 235 -1.17 6.54 -2.64
C GLU A 235 -1.98 5.79 -3.70
N THR A 236 -1.71 4.49 -3.88
CA THR A 236 -2.47 3.60 -4.76
C THR A 236 -3.95 3.61 -4.40
N LEU A 237 -4.31 3.51 -3.11
CA LEU A 237 -5.71 3.55 -2.70
C LEU A 237 -6.38 4.89 -2.96
N TYR A 238 -5.62 5.98 -2.97
CA TYR A 238 -6.13 7.31 -3.29
C TYR A 238 -6.29 7.47 -4.80
N ALA A 239 -5.36 6.96 -5.61
CA ALA A 239 -5.43 6.95 -7.06
C ALA A 239 -6.62 6.12 -7.59
N ASP A 240 -6.91 4.97 -6.98
CA ASP A 240 -7.98 4.05 -7.41
C ASP A 240 -9.38 4.43 -6.92
N MET A 241 -9.55 5.65 -6.39
CA MET A 241 -10.85 6.14 -5.94
C MET A 241 -11.88 6.23 -7.08
N GLY A 242 -11.44 6.48 -8.31
CA GLY A 242 -12.31 6.59 -9.49
C GLY A 242 -13.12 5.32 -9.79
N HIS A 243 -12.58 4.14 -9.46
CA HIS A 243 -13.21 2.85 -9.81
C HIS A 243 -14.22 2.37 -8.77
N TYR A 244 -13.92 2.52 -7.48
CA TYR A 244 -14.72 1.92 -6.39
C TYR A 244 -15.44 2.94 -5.52
N GLY A 245 -14.99 4.20 -5.56
CA GLY A 245 -15.52 5.29 -4.76
C GLY A 245 -15.16 5.20 -3.26
N ARG A 246 -15.11 6.38 -2.63
CA ARG A 246 -14.70 6.55 -1.23
C ARG A 246 -15.38 5.64 -0.20
N SER A 247 -16.66 5.32 -0.39
CA SER A 247 -17.44 4.55 0.62
C SER A 247 -17.13 3.06 0.58
N ALA A 248 -16.77 2.49 -0.57
CA ALA A 248 -16.38 1.09 -0.66
C ALA A 248 -15.00 0.91 -0.02
N ILE A 249 -14.05 1.76 -0.43
CA ILE A 249 -12.67 1.82 0.11
C ILE A 249 -12.70 1.93 1.64
N ARG A 250 -13.39 2.94 2.20
CA ARG A 250 -13.46 3.12 3.66
C ARG A 250 -14.05 1.93 4.42
N ARG A 251 -15.08 1.27 3.88
CA ARG A 251 -15.70 0.10 4.54
C ARG A 251 -14.79 -1.12 4.49
N ALA A 252 -14.13 -1.36 3.35
CA ALA A 252 -13.15 -2.42 3.22
C ALA A 252 -11.97 -2.21 4.19
N TRP A 253 -11.47 -0.97 4.32
CA TRP A 253 -10.42 -0.63 5.28
C TRP A 253 -10.77 -1.01 6.71
N PHE A 254 -11.79 -0.39 7.27
CA PHE A 254 -12.11 -0.54 8.70
C PHE A 254 -12.76 -1.89 9.02
N GLY A 255 -13.38 -2.57 8.03
CA GLY A 255 -14.06 -3.83 8.25
C GLY A 255 -13.16 -5.07 8.11
N ILE A 256 -12.18 -5.05 7.21
CA ILE A 256 -11.45 -6.26 6.80
C ILE A 256 -9.94 -6.01 6.81
N VAL A 257 -9.48 -4.99 6.09
CA VAL A 257 -8.05 -4.79 5.82
C VAL A 257 -7.29 -4.38 7.07
N LEU A 258 -7.74 -3.33 7.77
CA LEU A 258 -7.10 -2.86 9.00
C LEU A 258 -7.09 -3.95 10.09
N PRO A 259 -8.20 -4.62 10.43
CA PRO A 259 -8.16 -5.72 11.39
C PRO A 259 -7.22 -6.86 10.98
N GLY A 260 -7.25 -7.29 9.71
CA GLY A 260 -6.40 -8.38 9.22
C GLY A 260 -4.91 -8.02 9.27
N LEU A 261 -4.55 -6.81 8.84
CA LEU A 261 -3.17 -6.31 8.91
C LEU A 261 -2.68 -6.17 10.34
N LEU A 262 -3.48 -5.57 11.23
CA LEU A 262 -3.10 -5.40 12.63
C LEU A 262 -2.88 -6.74 13.33
N LEU A 263 -3.79 -7.69 13.16
CA LEU A 263 -3.63 -9.04 13.70
C LEU A 263 -2.37 -9.71 13.15
N CYS A 264 -2.10 -9.58 11.84
CA CYS A 264 -0.92 -10.13 11.21
C CYS A 264 0.38 -9.54 11.78
N TYR A 265 0.50 -8.21 11.85
CA TYR A 265 1.70 -7.55 12.39
C TYR A 265 1.94 -7.90 13.86
N PHE A 266 0.89 -7.88 14.68
CA PHE A 266 0.98 -8.25 16.09
C PHE A 266 1.27 -9.74 16.25
N GLY A 267 0.74 -10.60 15.39
CA GLY A 267 1.08 -12.01 15.37
C GLY A 267 2.55 -12.28 15.06
N GLN A 268 3.12 -11.55 14.10
CA GLN A 268 4.55 -11.61 13.81
C GLN A 268 5.39 -11.16 15.02
N GLY A 269 5.01 -10.08 15.70
CA GLY A 269 5.69 -9.65 16.92
C GLY A 269 5.57 -10.65 18.08
N ALA A 270 4.38 -11.23 18.28
CA ALA A 270 4.16 -12.28 19.27
C ALA A 270 5.06 -13.49 19.02
N LEU A 271 5.24 -13.87 17.75
CA LEU A 271 6.15 -14.94 17.35
C LEU A 271 7.61 -14.57 17.64
N LEU A 272 8.05 -13.35 17.30
CA LEU A 272 9.43 -12.90 17.55
C LEU A 272 9.78 -12.81 19.05
N ILE A 273 8.82 -12.43 19.89
CA ILE A 273 8.99 -12.43 21.35
C ILE A 273 9.16 -13.85 21.88
N ALA A 274 8.38 -14.80 21.36
CA ALA A 274 8.44 -16.20 21.78
C ALA A 274 9.70 -16.92 21.27
N ASP A 275 10.11 -16.63 20.03
CA ASP A 275 11.27 -17.24 19.39
C ASP A 275 11.98 -16.23 18.46
N PRO A 276 13.07 -15.60 18.92
CA PRO A 276 13.84 -14.63 18.13
C PRO A 276 14.48 -15.20 16.86
N SER A 277 14.63 -16.53 16.75
CA SER A 277 15.21 -17.15 15.54
C SER A 277 14.29 -17.04 14.31
N THR A 278 13.02 -16.70 14.53
CA THR A 278 12.01 -16.55 13.49
C THR A 278 12.16 -15.26 12.65
N LEU A 279 13.06 -14.35 13.03
CA LEU A 279 13.34 -13.10 12.30
C LEU A 279 13.73 -13.31 10.82
N ARG A 280 14.29 -14.49 10.49
CA ARG A 280 14.60 -14.84 9.10
C ARG A 280 13.38 -14.74 8.17
N ASN A 281 12.20 -15.11 8.65
CA ASN A 281 10.94 -14.97 7.92
C ASN A 281 9.73 -15.02 8.88
N PRO A 282 9.47 -13.94 9.62
CA PRO A 282 8.44 -13.92 10.66
C PRO A 282 7.05 -14.19 10.07
N PHE A 283 6.78 -13.76 8.84
CA PHE A 283 5.50 -13.96 8.17
C PHE A 283 5.20 -15.44 7.92
N PHE A 284 6.05 -16.16 7.18
CA PHE A 284 5.77 -17.55 6.82
C PHE A 284 5.88 -18.50 8.02
N LEU A 285 6.74 -18.18 9.00
CA LEU A 285 6.88 -18.96 10.24
C LEU A 285 5.71 -18.77 11.22
N MET A 286 4.80 -17.81 10.97
CA MET A 286 3.53 -17.77 11.70
C MET A 286 2.69 -19.01 11.43
N ALA A 287 2.75 -19.57 10.22
CA ALA A 287 1.97 -20.74 9.84
C ALA A 287 2.53 -22.03 10.44
N PRO A 288 1.68 -23.00 10.79
CA PRO A 288 2.14 -24.35 11.09
C PRO A 288 2.76 -24.99 9.83
N SER A 289 3.63 -25.99 10.01
CA SER A 289 4.39 -26.62 8.92
C SER A 289 3.53 -27.10 7.75
N TRP A 290 2.35 -27.67 8.02
CA TRP A 290 1.40 -28.10 6.98
C TRP A 290 0.79 -26.93 6.18
N GLY A 291 0.66 -25.75 6.81
CA GLY A 291 0.03 -24.56 6.24
C GLY A 291 0.98 -23.69 5.43
N LEU A 292 2.29 -23.98 5.45
CA LEU A 292 3.31 -23.16 4.82
C LEU A 292 3.17 -23.12 3.29
N ILE A 293 3.09 -24.29 2.63
CA ILE A 293 2.93 -24.35 1.16
C ILE A 293 1.63 -23.65 0.69
N PRO A 294 0.45 -23.92 1.29
CA PRO A 294 -0.76 -23.16 0.98
C PRO A 294 -0.60 -21.65 1.17
N LEU A 295 0.10 -21.21 2.22
CA LEU A 295 0.34 -19.80 2.49
C LEU A 295 1.26 -19.17 1.44
N VAL A 296 2.29 -19.88 0.96
CA VAL A 296 3.15 -19.41 -0.13
C VAL A 296 2.37 -19.21 -1.41
N ILE A 297 1.54 -20.18 -1.81
CA ILE A 297 0.69 -20.06 -2.99
C ILE A 297 -0.25 -18.86 -2.86
N LEU A 298 -0.91 -18.72 -1.70
CA LEU A 298 -1.82 -17.62 -1.45
C LEU A 298 -1.09 -16.27 -1.44
N ALA A 299 0.11 -16.19 -0.87
CA ALA A 299 0.96 -15.01 -0.89
C ALA A 299 1.34 -14.65 -2.33
N THR A 300 1.76 -15.62 -3.15
CA THR A 300 2.07 -15.39 -4.57
C THR A 300 0.86 -14.84 -5.32
N MET A 301 -0.34 -15.38 -5.07
CA MET A 301 -1.57 -14.86 -5.67
C MET A 301 -1.87 -13.43 -5.20
N ALA A 302 -1.74 -13.15 -3.91
CA ALA A 302 -1.94 -11.81 -3.34
C ALA A 302 -0.94 -10.79 -3.91
N THR A 303 0.33 -11.16 -4.09
CA THR A 303 1.36 -10.27 -4.65
C THR A 303 1.21 -10.02 -6.14
N VAL A 304 0.71 -11.01 -6.88
CA VAL A 304 0.28 -10.82 -8.27
C VAL A 304 -0.84 -9.78 -8.32
N ILE A 305 -1.85 -9.91 -7.46
CA ILE A 305 -2.96 -8.95 -7.38
C ILE A 305 -2.48 -7.55 -6.95
N ALA A 306 -1.59 -7.46 -5.96
CA ALA A 306 -0.95 -6.22 -5.53
C ALA A 306 -0.23 -5.52 -6.70
N SER A 307 0.55 -6.28 -7.46
CA SER A 307 1.27 -5.77 -8.63
C SER A 307 0.30 -5.24 -9.70
N GLN A 308 -0.85 -5.89 -9.89
CA GLN A 308 -1.90 -5.42 -10.82
C GLN A 308 -2.51 -4.08 -10.44
N ALA A 309 -2.76 -3.88 -9.15
CA ALA A 309 -3.30 -2.62 -8.63
C ALA A 309 -2.39 -1.45 -9.02
N VAL A 310 -1.10 -1.55 -8.71
CA VAL A 310 -0.17 -0.45 -8.94
C VAL A 310 0.10 -0.22 -10.43
N ILE A 311 0.20 -1.28 -11.24
CA ILE A 311 0.30 -1.16 -12.71
C ILE A 311 -0.92 -0.44 -13.29
N SER A 312 -2.12 -0.76 -12.81
CA SER A 312 -3.37 -0.10 -13.23
C SER A 312 -3.41 1.37 -12.78
N GLY A 313 -2.93 1.66 -11.58
CA GLY A 313 -2.72 3.02 -11.08
C GLY A 313 -1.79 3.82 -11.99
N ALA A 314 -0.69 3.24 -12.44
CA ALA A 314 0.27 3.88 -13.35
C ALA A 314 -0.36 4.22 -14.71
N PHE A 315 -1.22 3.33 -15.23
CA PHE A 315 -2.00 3.61 -16.44
C PHE A 315 -2.94 4.80 -16.25
N SER A 316 -3.64 4.86 -15.10
CA SER A 316 -4.56 5.95 -14.75
C SER A 316 -3.84 7.29 -14.63
N VAL A 317 -2.71 7.33 -13.92
CA VAL A 317 -1.85 8.52 -13.81
C VAL A 317 -1.35 8.97 -15.19
N THR A 318 -0.94 8.02 -16.07
CA THR A 318 -0.50 8.37 -17.43
C THR A 318 -1.64 8.97 -18.25
N ARG A 319 -2.84 8.39 -18.20
CA ARG A 319 -4.02 8.94 -18.89
C ARG A 319 -4.32 10.36 -18.42
N GLN A 320 -4.27 10.62 -17.12
CA GLN A 320 -4.47 11.97 -16.56
C GLN A 320 -3.39 12.93 -17.06
N ALA A 321 -2.11 12.52 -17.08
CA ALA A 321 -1.02 13.33 -17.61
C ALA A 321 -1.19 13.68 -19.10
N VAL A 322 -1.67 12.74 -19.92
CA VAL A 322 -2.01 12.98 -21.34
C VAL A 322 -3.15 13.98 -21.49
N GLN A 323 -4.23 13.82 -20.71
CA GLN A 323 -5.39 14.73 -20.74
C GLN A 323 -5.02 16.16 -20.32
N LEU A 324 -4.08 16.31 -19.39
CA LEU A 324 -3.56 17.60 -18.92
C LEU A 324 -2.49 18.20 -19.86
N GLY A 325 -2.08 17.48 -20.91
CA GLY A 325 -1.08 17.94 -21.87
C GLY A 325 0.37 17.84 -21.39
N PHE A 326 0.64 17.14 -20.28
CA PHE A 326 2.00 16.92 -19.76
C PHE A 326 2.71 15.73 -20.40
N TRP A 327 1.98 14.89 -21.13
CA TRP A 327 2.53 13.72 -21.82
C TRP A 327 2.05 13.64 -23.27
N PRO A 328 2.90 13.20 -24.23
CA PRO A 328 2.48 13.02 -25.62
C PRO A 328 1.27 12.10 -25.77
N ARG A 329 0.43 12.38 -26.77
CA ARG A 329 -0.71 11.51 -27.10
C ARG A 329 -0.22 10.10 -27.39
N MET A 330 -0.88 9.11 -26.81
CA MET A 330 -0.59 7.70 -26.99
C MET A 330 -1.88 6.89 -27.12
N GLU A 331 -1.73 5.66 -27.59
CA GLU A 331 -2.82 4.70 -27.69
C GLU A 331 -3.29 4.30 -26.28
N ILE A 332 -4.57 4.54 -25.99
CA ILE A 332 -5.24 4.15 -24.75
C ILE A 332 -6.31 3.14 -25.14
N LEU A 333 -6.06 1.88 -24.83
CA LEU A 333 -6.99 0.79 -25.10
C LEU A 333 -7.92 0.60 -23.91
N HIS A 334 -9.23 0.66 -24.11
CA HIS A 334 -10.20 0.38 -23.05
C HIS A 334 -10.44 -1.12 -23.01
N THR A 335 -10.11 -1.75 -21.89
CA THR A 335 -10.18 -3.22 -21.74
C THR A 335 -11.54 -3.71 -21.25
N SER A 336 -12.43 -2.80 -20.82
CA SER A 336 -13.83 -3.10 -20.51
C SER A 336 -14.75 -2.08 -21.16
N ALA A 337 -15.83 -2.58 -21.76
CA ALA A 337 -16.91 -1.75 -22.31
C ALA A 337 -17.82 -1.13 -21.22
N LYS A 338 -17.68 -1.56 -19.95
CA LYS A 338 -18.55 -1.14 -18.83
C LYS A 338 -17.83 -0.35 -17.74
N GLU A 339 -16.49 -0.37 -17.71
CA GLU A 339 -15.70 0.31 -16.68
C GLU A 339 -14.66 1.22 -17.35
N GLU A 340 -14.91 2.53 -17.35
CA GLU A 340 -14.05 3.55 -17.97
C GLU A 340 -12.62 3.59 -17.40
N GLY A 341 -12.40 3.01 -16.22
CA GLY A 341 -11.12 2.94 -15.55
C GLY A 341 -10.25 1.72 -15.91
N GLN A 342 -10.79 0.74 -16.65
CA GLN A 342 -9.99 -0.40 -17.13
C GLN A 342 -9.34 -0.04 -18.46
N ILE A 343 -8.11 0.45 -18.38
CA ILE A 343 -7.32 0.92 -19.52
C ILE A 343 -6.00 0.15 -19.61
N PHE A 344 -5.52 -0.04 -20.83
CA PHE A 344 -4.23 -0.66 -21.12
C PHE A 344 -3.41 0.28 -22.02
N LEU A 345 -2.19 0.59 -21.57
CA LEU A 345 -1.25 1.47 -22.27
C LEU A 345 0.01 0.65 -22.63
N PRO A 346 0.13 0.14 -23.87
CA PRO A 346 1.19 -0.81 -24.25
C PRO A 346 2.61 -0.32 -23.95
N ARG A 347 2.90 0.95 -24.24
CA ARG A 347 4.24 1.54 -24.03
C ARG A 347 4.58 1.70 -22.55
N VAL A 348 3.60 2.09 -21.73
CA VAL A 348 3.79 2.20 -20.27
C VAL A 348 4.00 0.81 -19.68
N ASN A 349 3.22 -0.18 -20.12
CA ASN A 349 3.38 -1.56 -19.71
C ASN A 349 4.79 -2.10 -19.99
N GLN A 350 5.32 -1.84 -21.19
CA GLN A 350 6.68 -2.23 -21.56
C GLN A 350 7.75 -1.53 -20.70
N ALA A 351 7.60 -0.23 -20.45
CA ALA A 351 8.53 0.52 -19.61
C ALA A 351 8.53 0.02 -18.16
N LEU A 352 7.36 -0.20 -17.58
CA LEU A 352 7.21 -0.78 -16.25
C LEU A 352 7.80 -2.19 -16.19
N PHE A 353 7.52 -3.05 -17.17
CA PHE A 353 8.10 -4.40 -17.24
C PHE A 353 9.63 -4.37 -17.19
N ILE A 354 10.25 -3.54 -18.03
CA ILE A 354 11.71 -3.40 -18.07
C ILE A 354 12.24 -2.93 -16.71
N GLY A 355 11.63 -1.90 -16.12
CA GLY A 355 12.03 -1.40 -14.81
C GLY A 355 11.94 -2.46 -13.72
N VAL A 356 10.82 -3.19 -13.66
CA VAL A 356 10.59 -4.24 -12.65
C VAL A 356 11.62 -5.34 -12.80
N MET A 357 11.89 -5.78 -14.04
CA MET A 357 12.90 -6.81 -14.31
C MET A 357 14.30 -6.37 -13.93
N ILE A 358 14.67 -5.11 -14.18
CA ILE A 358 15.96 -4.56 -13.75
C ILE A 358 16.08 -4.63 -12.22
N LEU A 359 15.04 -4.26 -11.48
CA LEU A 359 15.08 -4.33 -10.01
C LEU A 359 15.18 -5.77 -9.50
N VAL A 360 14.41 -6.70 -10.07
CA VAL A 360 14.45 -8.11 -9.64
C VAL A 360 15.80 -8.76 -9.91
N LEU A 361 16.36 -8.55 -11.10
CA LEU A 361 17.66 -9.12 -11.48
C LEU A 361 18.84 -8.41 -10.79
N GLY A 362 18.70 -7.12 -10.49
CA GLY A 362 19.73 -6.31 -9.84
C GLY A 362 19.82 -6.53 -8.32
N PHE A 363 18.68 -6.50 -7.62
CA PHE A 363 18.67 -6.58 -6.15
C PHE A 363 18.59 -8.02 -5.62
N GLN A 364 18.00 -8.95 -6.38
CA GLN A 364 17.95 -10.40 -6.13
C GLN A 364 17.26 -10.89 -4.84
N SER A 365 17.11 -10.04 -3.82
CA SER A 365 16.36 -10.34 -2.60
C SER A 365 15.46 -9.17 -2.20
N SER A 366 14.38 -9.50 -1.49
CA SER A 366 13.45 -8.52 -0.91
C SER A 366 14.15 -7.60 0.10
N ALA A 367 15.13 -8.11 0.86
CA ALA A 367 15.85 -7.34 1.86
C ALA A 367 16.70 -6.22 1.25
N ASN A 368 17.42 -6.52 0.16
CA ASN A 368 18.22 -5.53 -0.56
C ASN A 368 17.34 -4.47 -1.23
N LEU A 369 16.16 -4.86 -1.70
CA LEU A 369 15.22 -3.93 -2.32
C LEU A 369 14.49 -3.06 -1.29
N ALA A 370 14.20 -3.61 -0.10
CA ALA A 370 13.55 -2.91 1.01
C ALA A 370 14.39 -1.73 1.52
N SER A 371 15.72 -1.80 1.45
CA SER A 371 16.58 -0.66 1.76
C SER A 371 16.45 0.47 0.73
N ALA A 372 16.22 0.17 -0.56
CA ALA A 372 16.11 1.19 -1.60
C ALA A 372 14.69 1.82 -1.73
N TYR A 373 13.64 1.15 -1.24
CA TYR A 373 12.25 1.45 -1.62
C TYR A 373 11.63 2.70 -0.97
N GLY A 374 11.89 2.96 0.32
CA GLY A 374 11.09 3.90 1.11
C GLY A 374 11.15 5.37 0.67
N PHE A 375 12.13 5.77 -0.14
CA PHE A 375 12.29 7.15 -0.60
C PHE A 375 11.16 7.60 -1.56
N ALA A 376 10.88 6.84 -2.62
CA ALA A 376 9.88 7.23 -3.63
C ALA A 376 8.48 7.37 -3.03
N VAL A 377 8.11 6.43 -2.15
CA VAL A 377 6.80 6.41 -1.49
C VAL A 377 6.64 7.60 -0.55
N THR A 378 7.60 7.81 0.36
CA THR A 378 7.53 8.93 1.32
C THR A 378 7.56 10.29 0.64
N ALA A 379 8.35 10.43 -0.43
CA ALA A 379 8.38 11.64 -1.24
C ALA A 379 7.03 11.90 -1.93
N THR A 380 6.37 10.87 -2.44
CA THR A 380 5.02 10.99 -3.02
C THR A 380 4.02 11.46 -1.96
N MET A 381 4.05 10.83 -0.78
CA MET A 381 3.17 11.19 0.34
C MET A 381 3.37 12.64 0.81
N LEU A 382 4.62 13.11 0.80
CA LEU A 382 4.99 14.49 1.10
C LEU A 382 4.41 15.46 0.05
N MET A 383 4.52 15.15 -1.25
CA MET A 383 3.91 15.97 -2.31
C MET A 383 2.39 16.05 -2.16
N THR A 384 1.73 14.92 -1.85
CA THR A 384 0.29 14.86 -1.61
C THR A 384 -0.11 15.76 -0.44
N THR A 385 0.63 15.74 0.67
CA THR A 385 0.37 16.63 1.82
C THR A 385 0.55 18.10 1.46
N LEU A 386 1.60 18.46 0.73
CA LEU A 386 1.83 19.83 0.27
C LEU A 386 0.69 20.34 -0.61
N LEU A 387 0.17 19.51 -1.51
CA LEU A 387 -0.99 19.85 -2.33
C LEU A 387 -2.28 19.93 -1.48
N ALA A 388 -2.42 19.09 -0.45
CA ALA A 388 -3.56 19.09 0.45
C ALA A 388 -3.70 20.39 1.26
N PHE A 389 -2.61 21.10 1.57
CA PHE A 389 -2.62 22.46 2.16
C PHE A 389 -3.37 23.47 1.31
N VAL A 390 -3.40 23.28 0.00
CA VAL A 390 -4.11 24.16 -0.91
C VAL A 390 -5.57 23.74 -1.03
N VAL A 391 -5.86 22.43 -0.97
CA VAL A 391 -7.20 21.89 -1.28
C VAL A 391 -8.11 21.78 -0.06
N LEU A 392 -7.69 21.10 1.01
CA LEU A 392 -8.58 20.77 2.14
C LEU A 392 -9.11 21.98 2.93
N PRO A 393 -8.31 23.04 3.18
CA PRO A 393 -8.82 24.22 3.87
C PRO A 393 -9.78 25.07 3.01
N ARG A 394 -9.92 24.81 1.71
CA ARG A 394 -10.77 25.63 0.82
C ARG A 394 -12.23 25.55 1.24
N GLY A 395 -12.88 26.71 1.23
CA GLY A 395 -14.28 26.83 1.66
C GLY A 395 -14.48 26.75 3.18
N SER A 396 -13.41 26.60 3.98
CA SER A 396 -13.48 26.72 5.44
C SER A 396 -13.05 28.11 5.91
N THR A 397 -13.69 28.62 6.96
CA THR A 397 -13.39 29.93 7.59
C THR A 397 -13.22 29.78 9.10
N GLY A 398 -12.56 30.75 9.74
CA GLY A 398 -12.37 30.81 11.19
C GLY A 398 -11.67 29.58 11.77
N VAL A 399 -12.21 29.06 12.88
CA VAL A 399 -11.65 27.94 13.67
C VAL A 399 -11.51 26.66 12.84
N ARG A 400 -12.43 26.38 11.90
CA ARG A 400 -12.35 25.19 11.04
C ARG A 400 -11.13 25.23 10.12
N ARG A 401 -10.80 26.42 9.60
CA ARG A 401 -9.62 26.62 8.75
C ARG A 401 -8.32 26.47 9.55
N ALA A 402 -8.29 27.02 10.77
CA ALA A 402 -7.17 26.81 11.68
C ALA A 402 -6.98 25.32 12.02
N GLY A 403 -8.07 24.58 12.28
CA GLY A 403 -8.04 23.14 12.51
C GLY A 403 -7.43 22.35 11.35
N TRP A 404 -7.78 22.70 10.10
CA TRP A 404 -7.13 22.10 8.92
C TRP A 404 -5.63 22.38 8.88
N TYR A 405 -5.19 23.62 9.14
CA TYR A 405 -3.76 23.94 9.12
C TYR A 405 -2.98 23.22 10.22
N VAL A 406 -3.53 23.10 11.43
CA VAL A 406 -2.91 22.33 12.51
C VAL A 406 -2.75 20.87 12.09
N LEU A 407 -3.84 20.26 11.62
CA LEU A 407 -3.85 18.85 11.23
C LEU A 407 -2.91 18.55 10.05
N LEU A 408 -2.90 19.40 9.02
CA LEU A 408 -1.98 19.27 7.90
C LEU A 408 -0.53 19.50 8.28
N THR A 409 -0.27 20.40 9.23
CA THR A 409 1.08 20.59 9.79
C THR A 409 1.54 19.33 10.51
N THR A 410 0.67 18.68 11.28
CA THR A 410 1.00 17.40 11.92
C THR A 410 1.37 16.34 10.88
N PHE A 411 0.59 16.19 9.81
CA PHE A 411 0.93 15.24 8.74
C PHE A 411 2.21 15.61 8.01
N LEU A 412 2.44 16.90 7.76
CA LEU A 412 3.66 17.37 7.13
C LEU A 412 4.91 17.02 7.95
N LEU A 413 4.84 17.18 9.28
CA LEU A 413 5.95 16.81 10.17
C LEU A 413 6.22 15.30 10.12
N ILE A 414 5.18 14.47 10.11
CA ILE A 414 5.31 13.01 9.98
C ILE A 414 5.90 12.64 8.61
N ASP A 415 5.38 13.21 7.53
CA ASP A 415 5.87 12.92 6.18
C ASP A 415 7.33 13.38 5.99
N ILE A 416 7.70 14.54 6.54
CA ILE A 416 9.10 15.01 6.52
C ILE A 416 9.99 14.04 7.28
N LEU A 417 9.60 13.62 8.47
CA LEU A 417 10.35 12.67 9.29
C LEU A 417 10.52 11.31 8.60
N LEU A 418 9.44 10.78 7.99
CA LEU A 418 9.50 9.56 7.19
C LEU A 418 10.39 9.75 5.94
N PHE A 419 10.26 10.87 5.23
CA PHE A 419 11.06 11.16 4.05
C PHE A 419 12.55 11.27 4.38
N THR A 420 12.92 12.08 5.37
CA THR A 420 14.32 12.27 5.75
C THR A 420 14.93 11.00 6.34
N SER A 421 14.15 10.13 7.00
CA SER A 421 14.66 8.83 7.44
C SER A 421 15.07 7.91 6.29
N ASN A 422 14.45 8.09 5.11
CA ASN A 422 14.77 7.32 3.90
C ASN A 422 15.85 7.97 3.02
N THR A 423 16.16 9.27 3.18
CA THR A 423 17.20 9.91 2.34
C THR A 423 18.60 9.38 2.62
N GLN A 424 18.87 8.87 3.82
CA GLN A 424 20.17 8.28 4.14
C GLN A 424 20.45 7.01 3.32
N LYS A 425 19.39 6.31 2.88
CA LYS A 425 19.49 5.09 2.08
C LYS A 425 19.83 5.33 0.61
N ILE A 426 19.79 6.59 0.15
CA ILE A 426 20.24 6.97 -1.20
C ILE A 426 21.73 6.61 -1.38
N ALA A 427 22.53 6.70 -0.31
CA ALA A 427 23.94 6.32 -0.34
C ALA A 427 24.14 4.79 -0.52
N ASP A 428 23.15 3.99 -0.13
CA ASP A 428 23.17 2.53 -0.20
C ASP A 428 22.49 1.98 -1.48
N GLY A 429 22.14 2.87 -2.43
CA GLY A 429 21.52 2.52 -3.71
C GLY A 429 20.01 2.76 -3.82
N GLY A 430 19.41 3.54 -2.90
CA GLY A 430 18.00 3.95 -2.89
C GLY A 430 17.64 5.16 -3.76
#